data_AF-A0A534AN74-F1
#
_entry.id   AF-A0A534AN74-F1
#
_cell.length_a   1.000
_cell.length_b   1.000
_cell.length_c   1.000
_cell.angle_alpha   90.00
_cell.angle_beta   90.00
_cell.angle_gamma   90.00
#
_symmetry.space_group_name_H-M   'P 1'
#
loop_
_entity.id
_entity.type
_entity.pdbx_description
1 polymer ?
#
loop_
_entity_poly.entity_id
_entity_poly.type
_entity_poly.pdbx_seq_one_letter_code
_entity_poly.pdbx_strand_id
1 'polypeptide(L)'
;VVGGPNARKDYHVDPGQEFFYQLEGDMVLKTMQEGRAVDVPIRAGEVLLIPPNMPHSPQRPASTVGLVIERARRPGELDGFQWYCEHCGQRLYEEFFPLTDIEKQFPPVFERFFASSAKRTCARCGKVMERS
;
A
#
# COMPACT_ATOMS: atom_id res chain seq x y z
N VAL A 1 -12.32 -7.47 7.60
CA VAL A 1 -12.21 -8.53 6.57
C VAL A 1 -12.14 -7.85 5.22
N VAL A 2 -11.22 -8.26 4.35
CA VAL A 2 -10.99 -7.62 3.05
C VAL A 2 -11.02 -8.69 1.95
N GLY A 3 -11.84 -8.46 0.92
CA GLY A 3 -11.96 -9.34 -0.24
C GLY A 3 -11.24 -8.80 -1.48
N GLY A 4 -11.27 -9.58 -2.56
CA GLY A 4 -10.88 -9.13 -3.90
C GLY A 4 -12.01 -9.28 -4.93
N PRO A 5 -11.83 -8.76 -6.16
CA PRO A 5 -10.58 -8.23 -6.69
C PRO A 5 -10.28 -6.81 -6.20
N ASN A 6 -9.04 -6.57 -5.81
CA ASN A 6 -8.53 -5.25 -5.49
C ASN A 6 -7.03 -5.19 -5.83
N ALA A 7 -6.69 -4.36 -6.80
CA ALA A 7 -5.31 -4.04 -7.15
C ALA A 7 -5.12 -2.54 -6.98
N ARG A 8 -4.00 -2.16 -6.36
CA ARG A 8 -3.68 -0.78 -6.06
C ARG A 8 -2.20 -0.52 -6.31
N LYS A 9 -1.88 0.73 -6.65
CA LYS A 9 -0.50 1.16 -7.00
C LYS A 9 0.22 1.88 -5.86
N ASP A 10 -0.55 2.32 -4.87
CA ASP A 10 -0.01 2.97 -3.68
C ASP A 10 0.54 1.92 -2.70
N TYR A 11 1.58 2.33 -1.97
CA TYR A 11 2.18 1.59 -0.87
C TYR A 11 1.83 2.31 0.41
N HIS A 12 1.10 1.63 1.29
CA HIS A 12 0.77 2.12 2.61
C HIS A 12 1.98 2.02 3.54
N VAL A 13 2.14 3.02 4.40
CA VAL A 13 3.21 3.13 5.40
C VAL A 13 2.53 3.37 6.75
N ASP A 14 2.34 2.28 7.50
CA ASP A 14 1.76 2.33 8.85
C ASP A 14 2.88 2.41 9.92
N PRO A 15 2.83 3.36 10.88
CA PRO A 15 3.73 3.38 12.04
C PRO A 15 3.49 2.24 13.06
N GLY A 16 2.43 1.46 12.91
CA GLY A 16 2.15 0.21 13.61
C GLY A 16 2.61 -1.03 12.86
N GLN A 17 2.57 -2.17 13.54
CA GLN A 17 2.66 -3.46 12.86
C GLN A 17 1.29 -3.78 12.25
N GLU A 18 1.30 -4.50 11.13
CA GLU A 18 0.09 -5.06 10.53
C GLU A 18 0.16 -6.57 10.48
N PHE A 19 -0.91 -7.20 10.97
CA PHE A 19 -1.08 -8.63 10.95
C PHE A 19 -2.03 -9.02 9.81
N PHE A 20 -1.59 -9.93 8.96
CA PHE A 20 -2.34 -10.51 7.86
C PHE A 20 -2.58 -11.98 8.15
N TYR A 21 -3.82 -12.43 7.98
CA TYR A 21 -4.17 -13.84 7.93
C TYR A 21 -5.07 -14.09 6.72
N GLN A 22 -4.59 -14.87 5.77
CA GLN A 22 -5.31 -15.12 4.52
C GLN A 22 -6.25 -16.32 4.69
N LEU A 23 -7.55 -16.08 4.65
CA LEU A 23 -8.57 -17.09 4.94
C LEU A 23 -8.92 -17.92 3.70
N GLU A 24 -9.11 -17.26 2.56
CA GLU A 24 -9.50 -17.91 1.29
C GLU A 24 -8.70 -17.35 0.12
N GLY A 25 -8.22 -18.25 -0.74
CA GLY A 25 -7.40 -17.93 -1.91
C GLY A 25 -6.07 -17.23 -1.58
N ASP A 26 -5.26 -17.02 -2.62
CA ASP A 26 -3.90 -16.48 -2.46
C ASP A 26 -3.86 -14.98 -2.78
N MET A 27 -3.01 -14.25 -2.08
CA MET A 27 -2.72 -12.84 -2.36
C MET A 27 -1.21 -12.59 -2.46
N VAL A 28 -0.84 -11.42 -2.98
CA VAL A 28 0.54 -10.94 -2.93
C VAL A 28 0.57 -9.62 -2.17
N LEU A 29 1.41 -9.52 -1.16
CA LEU A 29 1.75 -8.25 -0.54
C LEU A 29 3.04 -7.73 -1.19
N LYS A 30 2.93 -6.72 -2.05
CA LYS A 30 4.14 -6.06 -2.58
C LYS A 30 4.74 -5.20 -1.47
N THR A 31 6.04 -5.26 -1.27
CA THR A 31 6.76 -4.47 -0.26
C THR A 31 7.92 -3.72 -0.89
N MET A 32 8.39 -2.66 -0.25
CA MET A 32 9.65 -2.01 -0.62
C MET A 32 10.73 -2.38 0.38
N GLN A 33 11.77 -3.08 -0.09
CA GLN A 33 12.91 -3.53 0.71
C GLN A 33 14.19 -3.05 0.04
N GLU A 34 15.02 -2.29 0.78
CA GLU A 34 16.29 -1.74 0.27
C GLU A 34 16.14 -1.01 -1.07
N GLY A 35 15.04 -0.27 -1.25
CA GLY A 35 14.74 0.48 -2.47
C GLY A 35 14.25 -0.36 -3.64
N ARG A 36 13.93 -1.64 -3.43
CA ARG A 36 13.42 -2.56 -4.46
C ARG A 36 12.03 -3.07 -4.10
N ALA A 37 11.18 -3.23 -5.11
CA ALA A 37 9.90 -3.90 -4.93
C ALA A 37 10.12 -5.40 -4.75
N VAL A 38 9.51 -5.97 -3.72
CA VAL A 38 9.57 -7.41 -3.39
C VAL A 38 8.15 -7.92 -3.23
N ASP A 39 7.81 -8.95 -4.01
CA ASP A 39 6.52 -9.62 -3.91
C ASP A 39 6.59 -10.66 -2.78
N VAL A 40 5.71 -10.53 -1.79
CA VAL A 40 5.56 -11.48 -0.68
C VAL A 40 4.24 -12.22 -0.87
N PRO A 41 4.26 -13.48 -1.36
CA PRO A 41 3.05 -14.30 -1.43
C PRO A 41 2.50 -14.58 -0.03
N ILE A 42 1.18 -14.52 0.13
CA ILE A 42 0.46 -14.98 1.32
C ILE A 42 -0.65 -15.91 0.83
N ARG A 43 -0.44 -17.21 0.98
CA ARG A 43 -1.37 -18.26 0.53
C ARG A 43 -2.49 -18.48 1.53
N ALA A 44 -3.57 -19.11 1.10
CA ALA A 44 -4.65 -19.48 2.01
C ALA A 44 -4.13 -20.29 3.22
N GLY A 45 -4.52 -19.86 4.42
CA GLY A 45 -4.05 -20.40 5.70
C GLY A 45 -2.77 -19.76 6.25
N GLU A 46 -2.04 -18.96 5.46
CA GLU A 46 -0.79 -18.33 5.89
C GLU A 46 -1.03 -17.04 6.68
N VAL A 47 -0.12 -16.80 7.62
CA VAL A 47 -0.06 -15.61 8.46
C VAL A 47 1.22 -14.85 8.15
N LEU A 48 1.13 -13.52 8.08
CA LEU A 48 2.27 -12.62 7.95
C LEU A 48 2.11 -11.46 8.93
N LEU A 49 3.19 -11.12 9.64
CA LEU A 49 3.29 -9.91 10.45
C LEU A 49 4.38 -9.02 9.85
N ILE A 50 4.01 -7.82 9.40
CA ILE A 50 5.00 -6.86 8.88
C ILE A 50 5.41 -5.87 9.97
N PRO A 51 6.68 -5.40 9.96
CA PRO A 51 7.14 -4.40 10.91
C PRO A 51 6.60 -3.01 10.58
N PRO A 52 6.66 -2.06 11.54
CA PRO A 52 6.31 -0.68 11.29
C PRO A 52 7.09 -0.04 10.15
N ASN A 53 6.43 0.89 9.47
CA ASN A 53 6.95 1.72 8.39
C ASN A 53 7.46 0.94 7.17
N MET A 54 7.12 -0.35 7.04
CA MET A 54 7.38 -1.11 5.83
C MET A 54 6.38 -0.69 4.74
N PRO A 55 6.81 -0.03 3.65
CA PRO A 55 5.89 0.33 2.59
C PRO A 55 5.35 -0.93 1.93
N HIS A 56 4.03 -1.09 1.89
CA HIS A 56 3.41 -2.31 1.40
C HIS A 56 2.12 -2.03 0.59
N SER A 57 1.84 -2.87 -0.41
CA SER A 57 0.75 -2.71 -1.36
C SER A 57 0.04 -4.05 -1.60
N PRO A 58 -1.07 -4.31 -0.90
CA PRO A 58 -1.84 -5.54 -1.04
C PRO A 58 -2.43 -5.71 -2.45
N GLN A 59 -2.21 -6.87 -3.06
CA GLN A 59 -2.76 -7.26 -4.35
C GLN A 59 -3.65 -8.49 -4.16
N ARG A 60 -4.97 -8.31 -4.34
CA ARG A 60 -5.98 -9.34 -4.05
C ARG A 60 -6.69 -9.74 -5.34
N PRO A 61 -6.46 -10.95 -5.87
CA PRO A 61 -7.27 -11.52 -6.94
C PRO A 61 -8.74 -11.68 -6.54
N ALA A 62 -9.61 -11.90 -7.53
CA ALA A 62 -11.02 -12.19 -7.28
C ALA A 62 -11.21 -13.45 -6.42
N SER A 63 -12.31 -13.50 -5.66
CA SER A 63 -12.67 -14.64 -4.80
C SER A 63 -11.62 -14.99 -3.75
N THR A 64 -11.02 -13.97 -3.14
CA THR A 64 -10.10 -14.10 -2.00
C THR A 64 -10.67 -13.42 -0.77
N VAL A 65 -10.33 -13.91 0.42
CA VAL A 65 -10.74 -13.34 1.71
C VAL A 65 -9.54 -13.31 2.66
N GLY A 66 -9.26 -12.14 3.24
CA GLY A 66 -8.22 -11.95 4.25
C GLY A 66 -8.71 -11.22 5.49
N LEU A 67 -8.12 -11.56 6.62
CA LEU A 67 -8.18 -10.80 7.88
C LEU A 67 -6.94 -9.92 7.98
N VAL A 68 -7.15 -8.64 8.26
CA VAL A 68 -6.09 -7.68 8.59
C VAL A 68 -6.40 -7.12 9.97
N ILE A 69 -5.39 -7.08 10.84
CA ILE A 69 -5.46 -6.47 12.16
C ILE A 69 -4.38 -5.39 12.24
N GLU A 70 -4.83 -4.17 12.49
CA GLU A 70 -3.99 -3.01 12.74
C GLU A 70 -4.35 -2.43 14.11
N ARG A 71 -3.43 -1.65 14.69
CA ARG A 71 -3.74 -0.86 15.88
C ARG A 71 -4.19 0.54 15.51
N ALA A 72 -4.94 1.17 16.40
CA ALA A 72 -5.13 2.62 16.33
C ALA A 72 -3.77 3.34 16.41
N ARG A 73 -3.64 4.43 15.64
CA ARG A 73 -2.44 5.28 15.66
C ARG A 73 -2.39 6.03 17.00
N ARG A 74 -1.19 6.14 17.57
CA ARG A 74 -0.94 6.87 18.83
C ARG A 74 -0.90 8.38 18.54
N PRO A 75 -1.10 9.23 19.56
CA PRO A 75 -0.95 10.67 19.38
C PRO A 75 0.41 11.05 18.77
N GLY A 76 0.37 11.82 17.67
CA GLY A 76 1.55 12.26 16.94
C GLY A 76 2.06 11.29 15.88
N GLU A 77 1.54 10.06 15.79
CA GLU A 77 1.84 9.16 14.69
C GLU A 77 1.12 9.59 13.41
N LEU A 78 1.84 9.52 12.29
CA LEU A 78 1.30 9.82 10.97
C LEU A 78 1.28 8.53 10.14
N ASP A 79 0.15 8.29 9.52
CA ASP A 79 -0.02 7.26 8.50
C ASP A 79 0.35 7.85 7.14
N GLY A 80 0.71 7.04 6.15
CA GLY A 80 1.08 7.60 4.86
C GLY A 80 1.00 6.66 3.68
N PHE A 81 1.08 7.27 2.51
CA PHE A 81 1.14 6.56 1.24
C PHE A 81 2.35 7.00 0.44
N GLN A 82 2.91 6.04 -0.29
CA GLN A 82 4.00 6.21 -1.22
C GLN A 82 3.63 5.63 -2.58
N TRP A 83 4.14 6.24 -3.64
CA TRP A 83 4.02 5.72 -5.01
C TRP A 83 5.40 5.57 -5.62
N TYR A 84 5.57 4.52 -6.42
CA TYR A 84 6.86 4.18 -7.03
C TYR A 84 6.71 4.02 -8.53
N CYS A 85 7.73 4.44 -9.27
CA CYS A 85 7.77 4.32 -10.72
C CYS A 85 7.79 2.84 -11.12
N GLU A 86 6.77 2.40 -11.86
CA GLU A 86 6.62 1.01 -12.33
C GLU A 86 7.74 0.56 -13.28
N HIS A 87 8.52 1.51 -13.83
CA HIS A 87 9.63 1.22 -14.73
C HIS A 87 10.99 1.10 -14.02
N CYS A 88 11.29 1.96 -13.04
CA CYS A 88 12.63 2.04 -12.44
C CYS A 88 12.66 1.98 -10.91
N GLY A 89 11.51 1.84 -10.26
CA GLY A 89 11.41 1.76 -8.79
C GLY A 89 11.63 3.08 -8.05
N GLN A 90 11.91 4.19 -8.73
CA GLN A 90 12.07 5.49 -8.09
C GLN A 90 10.76 5.94 -7.42
N ARG A 91 10.82 6.39 -6.17
CA ARG A 91 9.67 7.00 -5.49
C ARG A 91 9.20 8.25 -6.22
N LEU A 92 7.91 8.30 -6.54
CA LEU A 92 7.24 9.40 -7.24
C LEU A 92 6.74 10.46 -6.27
N TYR A 93 6.06 10.01 -5.21
CA TYR A 93 5.41 10.88 -4.25
C TYR A 93 5.24 10.16 -2.92
N GLU A 94 5.21 10.94 -1.84
CA GLU A 94 4.78 10.47 -0.53
C GLU A 94 3.93 11.51 0.17
N GLU A 95 2.98 11.06 0.98
CA GLU A 95 2.14 11.94 1.79
C GLU A 95 1.83 11.26 3.12
N PHE A 96 2.07 11.98 4.21
CA PHE A 96 1.80 11.54 5.58
C PHE A 96 0.76 12.44 6.23
N PHE A 97 -0.15 11.84 7.00
CA PHE A 97 -1.26 12.55 7.62
C PHE A 97 -1.74 11.84 8.90
N PRO A 98 -2.37 12.57 9.85
CA PRO A 98 -3.02 11.95 11.00
C PRO A 98 -4.23 11.12 10.53
N LEU A 99 -4.22 9.82 10.81
CA LEU A 99 -5.30 8.92 10.45
C LEU A 99 -6.30 8.75 11.59
N THR A 100 -7.56 9.03 11.29
CA THR A 100 -8.71 8.91 12.21
C THR A 100 -9.89 8.14 11.60
N ASP A 101 -10.03 8.18 10.27
CA ASP A 101 -11.09 7.50 9.52
C ASP A 101 -10.54 7.07 8.15
N ILE A 102 -10.29 5.77 8.00
CA ILE A 102 -9.72 5.17 6.79
C ILE A 102 -10.60 5.42 5.56
N GLU A 103 -11.92 5.21 5.70
CA GLU A 103 -12.86 5.28 4.57
C GLU A 103 -12.97 6.70 4.00
N LYS A 104 -12.88 7.72 4.87
CA LYS A 104 -12.97 9.12 4.46
C LYS A 104 -11.63 9.72 4.04
N GLN A 105 -10.54 9.32 4.68
CA GLN A 105 -9.25 10.02 4.49
C GLN A 105 -8.38 9.42 3.39
N PHE A 106 -8.49 8.12 3.10
CA PHE A 106 -7.68 7.50 2.05
C PHE A 106 -8.05 8.00 0.63
N PRO A 107 -9.33 8.01 0.21
CA PRO A 107 -9.67 8.38 -1.17
C PRO A 107 -9.18 9.79 -1.57
N PRO A 108 -9.32 10.84 -0.76
CA PRO A 108 -8.80 12.17 -1.09
C PRO A 108 -7.27 12.21 -1.28
N VAL A 109 -6.50 11.40 -0.54
CA VAL A 109 -5.03 11.31 -0.71
C VAL A 109 -4.70 10.73 -2.08
N PHE A 110 -5.41 9.68 -2.48
CA PHE A 110 -5.26 9.06 -3.81
C PHE A 110 -5.61 10.04 -4.92
N GLU A 111 -6.73 10.76 -4.79
CA GLU A 111 -7.13 11.78 -5.77
C GLU A 111 -6.07 12.89 -5.91
N ARG A 112 -5.51 13.39 -4.81
CA ARG A 112 -4.43 14.40 -4.86
C ARG A 112 -3.19 13.91 -5.59
N PHE A 113 -2.88 12.62 -5.52
CA PHE A 113 -1.81 12.02 -6.31
C PHE A 113 -2.21 11.91 -7.78
N PHE A 114 -3.36 11.28 -8.08
CA PHE A 114 -3.76 11.01 -9.46
C PHE A 114 -4.10 12.25 -10.28
N ALA A 115 -4.61 13.31 -9.65
CA ALA A 115 -4.92 14.59 -10.30
C ALA A 115 -3.65 15.39 -10.69
N SER A 116 -2.46 15.04 -10.19
CA SER A 116 -1.24 15.79 -10.47
C SER A 116 -0.29 15.03 -11.39
N SER A 117 -0.14 15.49 -12.63
CA SER A 117 0.86 14.96 -13.56
C SER A 117 2.28 15.07 -13.00
N ALA A 118 2.59 16.17 -12.31
CA ALA A 118 3.89 16.37 -11.67
C ALA A 118 4.20 15.28 -10.63
N LYS A 119 3.24 14.96 -9.74
CA LYS A 119 3.41 13.88 -8.73
C LYS A 119 3.53 12.49 -9.37
N ARG A 120 2.87 12.27 -10.51
CA ARG A 120 2.90 10.99 -11.23
C ARG A 120 4.10 10.81 -12.15
N THR A 121 4.84 11.88 -12.44
CA THR A 121 5.97 11.84 -13.38
C THR A 121 7.25 11.48 -12.65
N CYS A 122 7.88 10.39 -13.07
CA CYS A 122 9.16 9.98 -12.52
C CYS A 122 10.26 10.98 -12.87
N ALA A 123 10.85 11.63 -11.87
CA ALA A 123 11.98 12.54 -12.06
C ALA A 123 13.24 11.86 -12.64
N ARG A 124 13.36 10.52 -12.52
CA ARG A 124 14.52 9.77 -12.99
C ARG A 124 14.44 9.34 -14.46
N CYS A 125 13.27 8.88 -14.92
CA CYS A 125 13.12 8.34 -16.27
C CYS A 125 12.01 9.00 -17.10
N GLY A 126 11.32 10.00 -16.56
CA GLY A 126 10.22 10.71 -17.24
C GLY A 126 8.93 9.91 -17.40
N LYS A 127 8.90 8.61 -17.02
CA LYS A 127 7.68 7.80 -17.10
C LYS A 127 6.61 8.35 -16.17
N VAL A 128 5.41 8.56 -16.71
CA VAL A 128 4.24 8.96 -15.95
C VAL A 128 3.47 7.72 -15.51
N MET A 129 3.11 7.64 -14.22
CA MET A 129 2.22 6.60 -13.72
C MET A 129 0.79 6.85 -14.20
N GLU A 130 0.15 5.84 -14.78
CA GLU A 130 -1.26 5.89 -15.14
C GLU A 130 -2.16 5.51 -13.96
N ARG A 131 -3.38 6.07 -13.93
CA ARG A 131 -4.43 5.67 -13.01
C ARG A 131 -4.90 4.25 -13.37
N SER A 132 -5.13 3.42 -12.35
CA SER A 132 -5.61 2.04 -12.50
C SER A 132 -7.11 2.02 -12.69
#